data_AF-A0AA43HX52-F1
#
_entry.id   AF-A0AA43HX52-F1
#
_cell.length_a   1.000
_cell.length_b   1.000
_cell.length_c   1.000
_cell.angle_alpha   90.00
_cell.angle_beta   90.00
_cell.angle_gamma   90.00
#
_symmetry.space_group_name_H-M   'P 1'
#
loop_
_entity.id
_entity.type
_entity.pdbx_description
1 polymer ?
#
loop_
_entity_poly.entity_id
_entity_poly.type
_entity_poly.pdbx_seq_one_letter_code
_entity_poly.pdbx_strand_id
1 'polypeptide(L)'
;MARWTKEIRERKISHAKQLYCKGFDSQTIADIIEDVQPSTIDEWIRVYEFDKSKQSQMIALSEIRGSILESYAALLDGQTPKITPDQAAKYATAFEKFSSKKQVLTYMHEAYEMLCEEYMKDIQKAEKKKDKETLLGNLRVTRSVMEKVLTRLTNEVIGHE
;
A
#
# COMPACT_ATOMS: atom_id res chain seq x y z
N MET A 1 29.03 -14.12 23.58
CA MET A 1 28.37 -13.31 22.54
C MET A 1 28.42 -11.86 22.98
N ALA A 2 29.08 -10.98 22.21
CA ALA A 2 29.20 -9.57 22.56
C ALA A 2 27.81 -8.93 22.64
N ARG A 3 27.43 -8.44 23.82
CA ARG A 3 26.13 -7.82 24.07
C ARG A 3 26.16 -6.45 23.39
N TRP A 4 25.29 -6.21 22.41
CA TRP A 4 25.19 -4.89 21.78
C TRP A 4 24.89 -3.83 22.83
N THR A 5 25.47 -2.63 22.65
CA THR A 5 25.04 -1.45 23.40
C THR A 5 23.60 -1.09 23.02
N LYS A 6 22.90 -0.41 23.94
CA LYS A 6 21.48 -0.09 23.78
C LYS A 6 21.23 0.74 22.50
N GLU A 7 22.07 1.74 22.21
CA GLU A 7 21.92 2.57 21.01
C GLU A 7 22.14 1.78 19.70
N ILE A 8 23.04 0.79 19.69
CA ILE A 8 23.28 -0.04 18.51
C ILE A 8 22.08 -0.96 18.26
N ARG A 9 21.53 -1.54 19.33
CA ARG A 9 20.34 -2.39 19.25
C ARG A 9 19.12 -1.62 18.73
N GLU A 10 18.86 -0.42 19.25
CA GLU A 10 17.73 0.40 18.80
C GLU A 10 17.87 0.83 17.33
N ARG A 11 19.08 1.21 16.90
CA ARG A 11 19.35 1.48 15.49
C ARG A 11 19.10 0.27 14.60
N LYS A 12 19.56 -0.92 15.01
CA LYS A 12 19.32 -2.17 14.26
C LYS A 12 17.84 -2.55 14.21
N ILE A 13 17.09 -2.39 15.30
CA ILE A 13 15.63 -2.63 15.33
C ILE A 13 14.92 -1.65 14.39
N SER A 14 15.27 -0.36 14.44
CA SER A 14 14.68 0.65 13.55
C SER A 14 14.99 0.38 12.09
N HIS A 15 16.22 -0.03 11.78
CA HIS A 15 16.62 -0.38 10.41
C HIS A 15 15.88 -1.65 9.92
N ALA A 16 15.78 -2.69 10.77
CA ALA A 16 15.01 -3.89 10.47
C ALA A 16 13.53 -3.57 10.24
N LYS A 17 12.95 -2.66 11.03
CA LYS A 17 11.57 -2.20 10.86
C LYS A 17 11.33 -1.54 9.51
N GLN A 18 12.25 -0.68 9.09
CA GLN A 18 12.18 -0.03 7.76
C GLN A 18 12.27 -1.07 6.64
N LEU A 19 13.19 -2.04 6.73
CA LEU A 19 13.32 -3.10 5.74
C LEU A 19 12.10 -4.04 5.72
N TYR A 20 11.51 -4.34 6.88
CA TYR A 20 10.29 -5.14 6.95
C TYR A 20 9.08 -4.43 6.34
N CYS A 21 8.92 -3.13 6.62
CA CYS A 21 7.90 -2.30 5.96
C CYS A 21 8.11 -2.25 4.43
N LYS A 22 9.36 -2.32 3.96
CA LYS A 22 9.75 -2.47 2.54
C LYS A 22 9.41 -3.82 1.91
N GLY A 23 8.88 -4.77 2.68
CA GLY A 23 8.44 -6.07 2.18
C GLY A 23 9.50 -7.16 2.20
N PHE A 24 10.69 -6.90 2.74
CA PHE A 24 11.72 -7.92 2.92
C PHE A 24 11.33 -8.92 4.01
N ASP A 25 11.59 -10.19 3.77
CA ASP A 25 11.44 -11.24 4.78
C ASP A 25 12.60 -11.22 5.79
N SER A 26 12.40 -11.90 6.91
CA SER A 26 13.33 -11.93 8.05
C SER A 26 14.72 -12.47 7.66
N GLN A 27 14.78 -13.38 6.69
CA GLN A 27 16.02 -13.92 6.14
C GLN A 27 16.79 -12.85 5.36
N THR A 28 16.12 -12.18 4.43
CA THR A 28 16.72 -11.12 3.62
C THR A 28 17.16 -9.94 4.48
N ILE A 29 16.40 -9.59 5.53
CA ILE A 29 16.76 -8.54 6.48
C ILE A 29 18.01 -8.91 7.27
N ALA A 30 18.10 -10.16 7.73
CA ALA A 30 19.28 -10.66 8.44
C ALA A 30 20.54 -10.61 7.56
N ASP A 31 20.40 -10.97 6.29
CA ASP A 31 21.49 -10.90 5.31
C ASP A 31 21.94 -9.45 5.04
N ILE A 32 21.03 -8.47 5.08
CA ILE A 32 21.33 -7.03 4.87
C ILE A 32 21.95 -6.36 6.09
N ILE A 33 21.45 -6.64 7.29
CA ILE A 33 21.88 -5.93 8.51
C ILE A 33 23.26 -6.43 8.99
N GLU A 34 23.62 -7.65 8.60
CA GLU A 34 24.81 -8.38 9.04
C GLU A 34 24.89 -8.50 10.58
N ASP A 35 25.36 -9.64 11.06
CA ASP A 35 25.42 -10.00 12.50
C ASP A 35 24.07 -10.09 13.23
N VAL A 36 22.93 -10.15 12.54
CA VAL A 36 21.61 -10.42 13.17
C VAL A 36 21.04 -11.70 12.58
N GLN A 37 20.61 -12.62 13.44
CA GLN A 37 20.01 -13.86 12.98
C GLN A 37 18.55 -13.64 12.53
N PRO A 38 18.05 -14.36 11.51
CA PRO A 38 16.65 -14.25 11.07
C PRO A 38 15.65 -14.43 12.22
N SER A 39 15.93 -15.35 13.14
CA SER A 39 15.11 -15.59 14.34
C SER A 39 15.01 -14.38 15.27
N THR A 40 16.06 -13.54 15.33
CA THR A 40 16.05 -12.29 16.08
C THR A 40 15.20 -11.22 15.38
N ILE A 41 15.19 -11.21 14.04
CA ILE A 41 14.31 -10.33 13.25
C ILE A 41 12.84 -10.75 13.44
N ASP A 42 12.53 -12.06 13.41
CA ASP A 42 11.19 -12.58 13.69
C ASP A 42 10.69 -12.19 15.08
N GLU A 43 11.56 -12.26 16.10
CA GLU A 43 11.24 -11.79 17.44
C GLU A 43 10.92 -10.28 17.42
N TRP A 44 11.70 -9.47 16.71
CA TRP A 44 11.48 -8.03 16.64
C TRP A 44 10.19 -7.67 15.90
N ILE A 45 9.86 -8.37 14.81
CA ILE A 45 8.61 -8.20 14.08
C ILE A 45 7.41 -8.35 15.03
N ARG A 46 7.44 -9.39 15.87
CA ARG A 46 6.37 -9.69 16.84
C ARG A 46 6.35 -8.70 18.01
N VAL A 47 7.50 -8.44 18.62
CA VAL A 47 7.60 -7.64 19.86
C VAL A 47 7.40 -6.14 19.61
N TYR A 48 7.87 -5.63 18.48
CA TYR A 48 7.80 -4.20 18.13
C TYR A 48 6.73 -3.88 17.08
N GLU A 49 5.82 -4.83 16.84
CA GLU A 49 4.62 -4.69 16.00
C GLU A 49 4.93 -4.12 14.61
N PHE A 50 5.91 -4.70 13.91
CA PHE A 50 6.30 -4.19 12.59
C PHE A 50 5.15 -4.28 11.58
N ASP A 51 4.29 -5.29 11.69
CA ASP A 51 3.08 -5.46 10.87
C ASP A 51 2.13 -4.27 10.95
N LYS A 52 1.88 -3.73 12.15
CA LYS A 52 1.06 -2.51 12.29
C LYS A 52 1.68 -1.33 11.56
N SER A 53 3.01 -1.21 11.62
CA SER A 53 3.71 -0.10 10.96
C SER A 53 3.71 -0.24 9.43
N LYS A 54 3.78 -1.48 8.93
CA LYS A 54 3.63 -1.80 7.50
C LYS A 54 2.20 -1.50 7.02
N GLN A 55 1.19 -1.90 7.80
CA GLN A 55 -0.20 -1.58 7.53
C GLN A 55 -0.46 -0.06 7.56
N SER A 56 0.01 0.68 8.56
CA SER A 56 -0.17 2.14 8.64
C SER A 56 0.42 2.90 7.45
N GLN A 57 1.50 2.39 6.83
CA GLN A 57 2.09 3.03 5.63
C GLN A 57 1.31 2.74 4.35
N MET A 58 0.75 1.53 4.19
CA MET A 58 -0.12 1.19 3.05
C MET A 58 -1.53 1.80 3.17
N ILE A 59 -2.08 1.86 4.38
CA ILE A 59 -3.45 2.30 4.66
C ILE A 59 -3.59 3.83 4.58
N ALA A 60 -2.52 4.58 4.89
CA ALA A 60 -2.61 6.05 4.95
C ALA A 60 -3.02 6.73 3.63
N LEU A 61 -2.61 6.21 2.47
CA LEU A 61 -2.78 6.93 1.20
C LEU A 61 -4.19 6.81 0.60
N SER A 62 -4.76 5.60 0.60
CA SER A 62 -6.13 5.37 0.12
C SER A 62 -7.16 5.97 1.07
N GLU A 63 -6.91 5.91 2.39
CA GLU A 63 -7.80 6.53 3.39
C GLU A 63 -7.75 8.05 3.37
N ILE A 64 -6.58 8.67 3.15
CA ILE A 64 -6.48 10.14 3.00
C ILE A 64 -7.31 10.60 1.80
N ARG A 65 -7.20 9.92 0.67
CA ARG A 65 -7.98 10.24 -0.53
C ARG A 65 -9.47 10.02 -0.31
N GLY A 66 -9.85 8.86 0.25
CA GLY A 66 -11.23 8.56 0.58
C GLY A 66 -11.82 9.61 1.52
N SER A 67 -11.07 10.01 2.55
CA SER A 67 -11.49 11.03 3.50
C SER A 67 -11.66 12.42 2.87
N ILE A 68 -10.86 12.78 1.87
CA ILE A 68 -11.04 14.04 1.11
C ILE A 68 -12.31 13.96 0.25
N LEU A 69 -12.51 12.87 -0.48
CA LEU A 69 -13.67 12.69 -1.36
C LEU A 69 -14.99 12.58 -0.59
N GLU A 70 -15.02 11.81 0.50
CA GLU A 70 -16.16 11.73 1.42
C GLU A 70 -16.51 13.10 2.01
N SER A 71 -15.49 13.88 2.37
CA SER A 71 -15.71 15.22 2.92
C SER A 71 -16.20 16.21 1.87
N TYR A 72 -15.75 16.07 0.63
CA TYR A 72 -16.28 16.85 -0.49
C TYR A 72 -17.73 16.50 -0.82
N ALA A 73 -18.07 15.20 -0.84
CA ALA A 73 -19.45 14.74 -1.01
C ALA A 73 -20.37 15.24 0.13
N ALA A 74 -19.91 15.16 1.38
CA ALA A 74 -20.63 15.69 2.53
C ALA A 74 -20.91 17.19 2.40
N LEU A 75 -19.96 17.99 1.89
CA LEU A 75 -20.17 19.41 1.63
C LEU A 75 -21.25 19.67 0.56
N LEU A 76 -21.28 18.86 -0.50
CA LEU A 76 -22.31 18.97 -1.55
C LEU A 76 -23.71 18.63 -1.02
N ASP A 77 -23.78 17.67 -0.10
CA ASP A 77 -25.03 17.22 0.54
C ASP A 77 -25.45 18.08 1.75
N GLY A 78 -24.73 19.18 2.03
CA GLY A 78 -24.99 20.06 3.18
C GLY A 78 -24.68 19.44 4.55
N GLN A 79 -23.94 18.34 4.58
CA GLN A 79 -23.49 17.64 5.78
C GLN A 79 -22.15 18.18 6.28
N THR A 80 -21.84 17.90 7.55
CA THR A 80 -20.55 18.29 8.13
C THR A 80 -19.44 17.39 7.59
N PRO A 81 -18.41 17.94 6.93
CA PRO A 81 -17.31 17.14 6.39
C PRO A 81 -16.48 16.50 7.50
N LYS A 82 -15.92 15.34 7.19
CA LYS A 82 -15.07 14.55 8.10
C LYS A 82 -13.74 15.26 8.40
N ILE A 83 -13.26 16.06 7.45
CA ILE A 83 -12.04 16.87 7.58
C ILE A 83 -12.33 18.32 7.17
N THR A 84 -11.61 19.26 7.77
CA THR A 84 -11.73 20.68 7.42
C THR A 84 -11.05 20.99 6.08
N PRO A 85 -11.39 22.10 5.41
CA PRO A 85 -10.71 22.53 4.18
C PRO A 85 -9.19 22.70 4.33
N ASP A 86 -8.72 23.19 5.49
CA ASP A 86 -7.29 23.32 5.80
C ASP A 86 -6.60 21.94 5.94
N GLN A 87 -7.26 20.97 6.56
CA GLN A 87 -6.76 19.59 6.64
C GLN A 87 -6.72 18.94 5.26
N ALA A 88 -7.75 19.14 4.43
CA ALA A 88 -7.78 18.64 3.06
C ALA A 88 -6.63 19.23 2.22
N ALA A 89 -6.35 20.53 2.34
CA ALA A 89 -5.22 21.17 1.67
C ALA A 89 -3.87 20.59 2.12
N LYS A 90 -3.68 20.40 3.44
CA LYS A 90 -2.46 19.78 3.99
C LYS A 90 -2.27 18.34 3.52
N TYR A 91 -3.34 17.57 3.42
CA TYR A 91 -3.31 16.21 2.91
C TYR A 91 -3.03 16.15 1.40
N ALA A 92 -3.63 17.05 0.61
CA ALA A 92 -3.32 17.18 -0.81
C ALA A 92 -1.85 17.58 -1.04
N THR A 93 -1.32 18.53 -0.27
CA THR A 93 0.10 18.89 -0.34
C THR A 93 1.03 17.76 0.11
N ALA A 94 0.64 16.99 1.13
CA ALA A 94 1.40 15.79 1.52
C ALA A 94 1.37 14.73 0.42
N PHE A 95 0.24 14.59 -0.28
CA PHE A 95 0.06 13.72 -1.45
C PHE A 95 0.94 14.16 -2.65
N GLU A 96 0.99 15.46 -2.94
CA GLU A 96 1.88 16.02 -3.98
C GLU A 96 3.36 15.81 -3.66
N LYS A 97 3.72 15.78 -2.38
CA LYS A 97 5.11 15.57 -1.90
C LYS A 97 5.54 14.11 -1.82
N PHE A 98 4.62 13.15 -1.93
CA PHE A 98 5.00 11.75 -2.06
C PHE A 98 5.72 11.53 -3.40
N SER A 99 6.79 10.72 -3.40
CA SER A 99 7.63 10.50 -4.58
C SER A 99 6.79 10.14 -5.82
N SER A 100 7.21 10.56 -7.01
CA SER A 100 6.49 10.33 -8.27
C SER A 100 6.06 8.88 -8.47
N LYS A 101 6.82 7.92 -7.94
CA LYS A 101 6.47 6.49 -7.96
C LYS A 101 5.25 6.16 -7.09
N LYS A 102 5.04 6.80 -5.94
CA LYS A 102 3.84 6.63 -5.08
C LYS A 102 2.59 7.20 -5.74
N GLN A 103 2.73 8.31 -6.45
CA GLN A 103 1.65 8.88 -7.26
C GLN A 103 1.30 7.94 -8.41
N VAL A 104 2.31 7.40 -9.12
CA VAL A 104 2.09 6.39 -10.17
C VAL A 104 1.40 5.15 -9.63
N LEU A 105 1.82 4.62 -8.47
CA LEU A 105 1.14 3.49 -7.83
C LEU A 105 -0.32 3.80 -7.53
N THR A 106 -0.60 4.98 -7.00
CA THR A 106 -1.97 5.42 -6.71
C THR A 106 -2.80 5.49 -7.99
N TYR A 107 -2.37 6.24 -9.01
CA TYR A 107 -3.10 6.34 -10.28
C TYR A 107 -3.27 4.98 -10.97
N MET A 108 -2.30 4.08 -10.80
CA MET A 108 -2.36 2.74 -11.36
C MET A 108 -3.44 1.88 -10.67
N HIS A 109 -3.60 1.99 -9.36
CA HIS A 109 -4.71 1.35 -8.64
C HIS A 109 -6.05 1.85 -9.17
N GLU A 110 -6.19 3.15 -9.41
CA GLU A 110 -7.47 3.73 -9.84
C GLU A 110 -7.85 3.39 -11.27
N ALA A 111 -6.89 3.49 -12.18
CA ALA A 111 -7.08 3.09 -13.56
C ALA A 111 -7.51 1.62 -13.64
N TYR A 112 -7.00 0.78 -12.74
CA TYR A 112 -7.37 -0.61 -12.67
C TYR A 112 -8.76 -0.86 -12.07
N GLU A 113 -9.17 -0.13 -11.03
CA GLU A 113 -10.55 -0.22 -10.52
C GLU A 113 -11.56 0.22 -11.59
N MET A 114 -11.30 1.33 -12.29
CA MET A 114 -12.16 1.78 -13.41
C MET A 114 -12.24 0.73 -14.52
N LEU A 115 -11.13 0.05 -14.84
CA LEU A 115 -11.12 -1.05 -15.80
C LEU A 115 -11.99 -2.23 -15.32
N CYS A 116 -11.94 -2.57 -14.04
CA CYS A 116 -12.78 -3.63 -13.46
C CYS A 116 -14.27 -3.28 -13.52
N GLU A 117 -14.62 -2.02 -13.23
CA GLU A 117 -15.99 -1.53 -13.34
C GLU A 117 -16.53 -1.63 -14.77
N GLU A 118 -15.73 -1.27 -15.78
CA GLU A 118 -16.13 -1.43 -17.19
C GLU A 118 -16.32 -2.91 -17.56
N TYR A 119 -15.41 -3.81 -17.14
CA TYR A 119 -15.62 -5.25 -17.30
C TYR A 119 -16.93 -5.72 -16.66
N MET A 120 -17.26 -5.23 -15.46
CA MET A 120 -18.51 -5.59 -14.79
C MET A 120 -19.75 -5.10 -15.55
N LYS A 121 -19.72 -3.87 -16.08
CA LYS A 121 -20.80 -3.33 -16.93
C LYS A 121 -20.97 -4.18 -18.19
N ASP A 122 -19.89 -4.57 -18.85
CA ASP A 122 -19.96 -5.38 -20.07
C ASP A 122 -20.45 -6.80 -19.79
N ILE A 123 -20.05 -7.41 -18.67
CA ILE A 123 -20.58 -8.71 -18.23
C ILE A 123 -22.09 -8.65 -17.98
N GLN A 124 -22.57 -7.55 -17.39
CA GLN A 124 -23.99 -7.34 -17.13
C GLN A 124 -24.80 -7.16 -18.42
N LYS A 125 -24.23 -6.45 -19.41
CA LYS A 125 -24.88 -6.18 -20.71
C LYS A 125 -24.83 -7.36 -21.68
N ALA A 126 -23.88 -8.27 -21.53
CA ALA A 126 -23.76 -9.42 -22.43
C ALA A 126 -25.02 -10.29 -22.39
N GLU A 127 -25.57 -10.64 -23.56
CA GLU A 127 -26.78 -11.46 -23.64
C GLU A 127 -26.46 -12.97 -23.73
N LYS A 128 -25.34 -13.31 -24.37
CA LYS A 128 -24.93 -14.70 -24.60
C LYS A 128 -24.06 -15.20 -23.45
N LYS A 129 -24.35 -16.43 -23.00
CA LYS A 129 -23.60 -17.10 -21.92
C LYS A 129 -22.09 -17.19 -22.23
N LYS A 130 -21.72 -17.52 -23.47
CA LYS A 130 -20.33 -17.64 -23.91
C LYS A 130 -19.56 -16.31 -23.81
N ASP A 131 -20.23 -15.19 -24.09
CA ASP A 131 -19.62 -13.87 -24.04
C ASP A 131 -19.38 -13.44 -22.58
N LYS A 132 -20.34 -13.73 -21.68
CA LYS A 132 -20.17 -13.56 -20.22
C LYS A 132 -19.00 -14.36 -19.69
N GLU A 133 -18.89 -15.64 -20.06
CA GLU A 133 -17.80 -16.52 -19.62
C GLU A 133 -16.44 -16.01 -20.11
N THR A 134 -16.38 -15.51 -21.34
CA THR A 134 -15.16 -14.89 -21.91
C THR A 134 -14.76 -13.63 -21.14
N LEU A 135 -15.70 -12.71 -20.90
CA LEU A 135 -15.44 -11.48 -20.17
C LEU A 135 -15.03 -11.73 -18.71
N LEU A 136 -15.68 -12.69 -18.04
CA LEU A 136 -15.28 -13.12 -16.70
C LEU A 136 -13.87 -13.74 -16.67
N GLY A 137 -13.52 -14.52 -17.70
CA GLY A 137 -12.17 -15.05 -17.88
C GLY A 137 -11.12 -13.94 -18.01
N ASN A 138 -11.39 -12.96 -18.86
CA ASN A 138 -10.52 -11.80 -19.09
C ASN A 138 -10.35 -10.97 -17.81
N LEU A 139 -11.43 -10.72 -17.07
CA LEU A 139 -11.38 -10.01 -15.78
C LEU A 139 -10.48 -10.76 -14.77
N ARG A 140 -10.60 -12.08 -14.66
CA ARG A 140 -9.78 -12.90 -13.76
C ARG A 140 -8.29 -12.85 -14.11
N VAL A 141 -7.96 -12.97 -15.40
CA VAL A 141 -6.58 -12.91 -15.88
C VAL A 141 -6.00 -11.52 -15.65
N THR A 142 -6.74 -10.48 -16.02
CA THR A 142 -6.33 -9.09 -15.82
C THR A 142 -6.07 -8.81 -14.35
N ARG A 143 -6.92 -9.32 -13.44
CA ARG A 143 -6.73 -9.20 -11.99
C ARG A 143 -5.46 -9.85 -11.50
N SER A 144 -5.21 -11.09 -11.90
CA SER A 144 -3.99 -11.81 -11.50
C SER A 144 -2.71 -11.13 -12.01
N VAL A 145 -2.73 -10.61 -13.23
CA VAL A 145 -1.58 -9.88 -13.80
C VAL A 145 -1.39 -8.56 -13.09
N MET A 146 -2.48 -7.83 -12.83
CA MET A 146 -2.42 -6.55 -12.17
C MET A 146 -1.90 -6.64 -10.74
N GLU A 147 -2.34 -7.63 -9.96
CA GLU A 147 -1.83 -7.87 -8.60
C GLU A 147 -0.30 -8.03 -8.59
N LYS A 148 0.28 -8.69 -9.60
CA LYS A 148 1.74 -8.82 -9.76
C LYS A 148 2.40 -7.48 -10.07
N VAL A 149 1.79 -6.66 -10.93
CA VAL A 149 2.34 -5.33 -11.26
C VAL A 149 2.26 -4.40 -10.06
N LEU A 150 1.12 -4.36 -9.36
CA LEU A 150 0.92 -3.58 -8.15
C LEU A 150 1.90 -4.00 -7.05
N THR A 151 2.10 -5.31 -6.84
CA THR A 151 3.07 -5.82 -5.86
C THR A 151 4.49 -5.34 -6.18
N ARG A 152 4.91 -5.43 -7.44
CA ARG A 152 6.23 -4.96 -7.89
C ARG A 152 6.39 -3.45 -7.73
N LEU A 153 5.42 -2.67 -8.21
CA LEU A 153 5.46 -1.22 -8.12
C LEU A 153 5.42 -0.74 -6.66
N THR A 154 4.66 -1.44 -5.81
CA THR A 154 4.66 -1.23 -4.35
C THR A 154 6.05 -1.47 -3.77
N ASN A 155 6.70 -2.58 -4.12
CA ASN A 155 8.06 -2.88 -3.64
C ASN A 155 9.08 -1.83 -4.13
N GLU A 156 8.98 -1.37 -5.37
CA GLU A 156 9.84 -0.30 -5.91
C GLU A 156 9.60 1.04 -5.19
N VAL A 157 8.34 1.36 -4.94
CA VAL A 157 7.92 2.57 -4.24
C VAL A 157 8.46 2.61 -2.82
N ILE A 158 8.37 1.50 -2.09
CA ILE A 158 8.80 1.44 -0.69
C ILE A 158 10.34 1.27 -0.64
N GLY A 159 10.96 0.61 -1.61
CA GLY A 159 12.40 0.38 -1.70
C GLY A 159 13.26 1.62 -2.04
N HIS A 160 12.69 2.68 -2.60
CA HIS A 160 13.40 3.89 -3.05
C HIS A 160 13.30 5.12 -2.09
N GLU A 161 12.85 4.94 -0.85
CA GLU A 161 13.03 5.91 0.26
C GLU A 161 14.17 5.49 1.20
#